data_AF-A0A6B8T525-F1
#
_entry.id   AF-A0A6B8T525-F1
#
_cell.length_a   1.000
_cell.length_b   1.000
_cell.length_c   1.000
_cell.angle_alpha   90.00
_cell.angle_beta   90.00
_cell.angle_gamma   90.00
#
_symmetry.space_group_name_H-M   'P 1'
#
loop_
_entity.id
_entity.type
_entity.pdbx_description
1 polymer ?
#
loop_
_entity_poly.entity_id
_entity_poly.type
_entity_poly.pdbx_seq_one_letter_code
_entity_poly.pdbx_strand_id
1 'polypeptide(L)'
;MKQLIIFILIIPLLGMVPPDEKKQRKVVEHYVTTLLNTEDENIKDVFSLMKITEEHEERLMNELTDILLFLKKQLKGHKYKILTYCQAYKKIADTFGDPFPSERGDIYYIYDITEGVVLWFAPVVVNRNNEIISFTIGFNNDRQELCFIYL
;
A
#
# COMPACT_ATOMS: atom_id res chain seq x y z
N MET A 1 -11.23 49.08 -16.90
CA MET A 1 -10.66 48.60 -15.62
C MET A 1 -11.79 48.06 -14.76
N LYS A 2 -11.56 46.96 -14.03
CA LYS A 2 -12.54 46.16 -13.26
C LYS A 2 -13.39 45.20 -14.10
N GLN A 3 -12.84 44.02 -14.36
CA GLN A 3 -13.58 42.74 -14.43
C GLN A 3 -12.67 41.53 -14.77
N LEU A 4 -11.37 41.74 -14.92
CA LEU A 4 -10.39 40.68 -15.25
C LEU A 4 -9.61 40.11 -14.04
N ILE A 5 -10.00 40.43 -12.80
CA ILE A 5 -9.23 40.05 -11.59
C ILE A 5 -9.88 38.90 -10.79
N ILE A 6 -11.07 38.41 -11.16
CA ILE A 6 -11.78 37.39 -10.35
C ILE A 6 -11.45 35.94 -10.77
N PHE A 7 -10.78 35.70 -11.90
CA PHE A 7 -10.45 34.33 -12.34
C PHE A 7 -9.12 33.78 -11.81
N ILE A 8 -8.28 34.59 -11.15
CA ILE A 8 -6.96 34.16 -10.65
C ILE A 8 -7.00 33.69 -9.19
N LEU A 9 -8.12 33.86 -8.49
CA LEU A 9 -8.22 33.58 -7.04
C LEU A 9 -8.90 32.25 -6.66
N ILE A 10 -9.32 31.42 -7.63
CA ILE A 10 -10.16 30.22 -7.34
C ILE A 10 -9.46 28.88 -7.68
N ILE A 11 -8.23 28.87 -8.21
CA ILE A 11 -7.54 27.60 -8.49
C ILE A 11 -6.12 27.67 -7.94
N PRO A 12 -5.94 27.31 -6.66
CA PRO A 12 -5.26 26.04 -6.43
C PRO A 12 -5.91 25.26 -5.27
N LEU A 13 -7.19 24.90 -5.36
CA LEU A 13 -7.76 23.84 -4.49
C LEU A 13 -7.73 22.45 -5.14
N LEU A 14 -7.37 22.35 -6.43
CA LEU A 14 -7.41 21.12 -7.21
C LEU A 14 -6.21 20.16 -7.00
N GLY A 15 -5.32 20.47 -6.06
CA GLY A 15 -4.12 19.66 -5.77
C GLY A 15 -3.93 19.27 -4.30
N MET A 16 -4.90 19.57 -3.43
CA MET A 16 -4.78 19.18 -2.02
C MET A 16 -5.14 17.71 -1.84
N VAL A 17 -4.11 16.87 -1.72
CA VAL A 17 -4.22 15.52 -1.16
C VAL A 17 -5.02 15.62 0.16
N PRO A 18 -6.13 14.87 0.34
CA PRO A 18 -6.90 14.90 1.56
C PRO A 18 -6.00 14.72 2.79
N PRO A 19 -6.23 15.44 3.91
CA PRO A 19 -5.39 15.33 5.10
C PRO A 19 -5.19 13.89 5.59
N ASP A 20 -6.20 13.04 5.43
CA ASP A 20 -6.13 11.63 5.82
C ASP A 20 -5.32 10.79 4.81
N GLU A 21 -5.41 11.06 3.50
CA GLU A 21 -4.53 10.40 2.51
C GLU A 21 -3.06 10.70 2.81
N LYS A 22 -2.72 11.93 3.20
CA LYS A 22 -1.35 12.29 3.59
C LYS A 22 -0.88 11.54 4.84
N LYS A 23 -1.76 11.32 5.81
CA LYS A 23 -1.43 10.56 7.04
C LYS A 23 -1.27 9.07 6.74
N GLN A 24 -2.23 8.47 6.06
CA GLN A 24 -2.18 7.07 5.68
C GLN A 24 -0.96 6.78 4.78
N ARG A 25 -0.65 7.65 3.81
CA ARG A 25 0.58 7.52 3.01
C ARG A 25 1.83 7.47 3.87
N LYS A 26 1.94 8.32 4.91
CA LYS A 26 3.06 8.29 5.85
C LYS A 26 3.12 6.99 6.67
N VAL A 27 1.98 6.41 7.01
CA VAL A 27 1.93 5.10 7.67
C VAL A 27 2.53 4.03 6.76
N VAL A 28 2.16 4.03 5.47
CA VAL A 28 2.73 3.09 4.49
C VAL A 28 4.22 3.35 4.25
N GLU A 29 4.64 4.62 4.14
CA GLU A 29 6.06 4.99 4.03
C GLU A 29 6.87 4.52 5.24
N HIS A 30 6.32 4.66 6.45
CA HIS A 30 6.93 4.17 7.68
C HIS A 30 7.04 2.65 7.66
N TYR A 31 5.99 1.93 7.24
CA TYR A 31 6.04 0.47 7.06
C TYR A 31 7.16 0.04 6.13
N VAL A 32 7.26 0.60 4.92
CA VAL A 32 8.30 0.20 3.95
C VAL A 32 9.69 0.54 4.49
N THR A 33 9.84 1.68 5.16
CA THR A 33 11.12 2.08 5.78
C THR A 33 11.52 1.10 6.89
N THR A 34 10.59 0.74 7.77
CA THR A 34 10.83 -0.25 8.83
C THR A 34 11.17 -1.61 8.24
N LEU A 35 10.40 -2.09 7.25
CA LEU A 35 10.67 -3.34 6.52
C LEU A 35 12.11 -3.41 5.98
N LEU A 36 12.59 -2.33 5.37
CA LEU A 36 13.93 -2.28 4.78
C LEU A 36 15.05 -2.23 5.84
N ASN A 37 14.78 -1.69 7.02
CA ASN A 37 15.75 -1.52 8.10
C ASN A 37 15.75 -2.64 9.15
N THR A 38 14.69 -3.44 9.23
CA THR A 38 14.61 -4.59 10.13
C THR A 38 15.49 -5.73 9.60
N GLU A 39 16.39 -6.28 10.42
CA GLU A 39 17.22 -7.44 10.04
C GLU A 39 16.37 -8.67 9.65
N ASP A 40 16.87 -9.50 8.74
CA ASP A 40 16.09 -10.63 8.19
C ASP A 40 15.66 -11.63 9.28
N GLU A 41 16.50 -11.86 10.29
CA GLU A 41 16.20 -12.72 11.46
C GLU A 41 15.07 -12.17 12.35
N ASN A 42 14.85 -10.85 12.32
CA ASN A 42 13.85 -10.14 13.11
C ASN A 42 12.67 -9.65 12.26
N ILE A 43 12.52 -10.15 11.02
CA ILE A 43 11.52 -9.66 10.06
C ILE A 43 10.08 -9.70 10.61
N LYS A 44 9.79 -10.62 11.54
CA LYS A 44 8.48 -10.74 12.21
C LYS A 44 8.14 -9.50 13.04
N ASP A 45 9.13 -8.71 13.48
CA ASP A 45 8.89 -7.48 14.24
C ASP A 45 8.13 -6.42 13.42
N VAL A 46 8.18 -6.50 12.08
CA VAL A 46 7.40 -5.62 11.18
C VAL A 46 5.89 -5.78 11.40
N PHE A 47 5.42 -6.93 11.86
CA PHE A 47 4.00 -7.15 12.18
C PHE A 47 3.49 -6.23 13.30
N SER A 48 4.37 -5.64 14.12
CA SER A 48 3.98 -4.65 15.14
C SER A 48 3.37 -3.37 14.55
N LEU A 49 3.61 -3.08 13.27
CA LEU A 49 2.99 -1.96 12.54
C LEU A 49 1.59 -2.30 12.00
N MET A 50 1.19 -3.57 12.10
CA MET A 50 -0.03 -4.08 11.53
C MET A 50 -1.10 -4.24 12.61
N LYS A 51 -2.34 -3.99 12.22
CA LYS A 51 -3.50 -4.26 13.06
C LYS A 51 -3.95 -5.69 12.85
N ILE A 52 -3.35 -6.60 13.62
CA ILE A 52 -3.76 -8.01 13.66
C ILE A 52 -5.00 -8.12 14.54
N THR A 53 -6.14 -8.47 13.96
CA THR A 53 -7.46 -8.47 14.63
C THR A 53 -7.96 -9.85 15.01
N GLU A 54 -7.42 -10.89 14.38
CA GLU A 54 -7.80 -12.28 14.61
C GLU A 54 -6.56 -13.15 14.79
N GLU A 55 -6.74 -14.31 15.44
CA GLU A 55 -5.68 -15.31 15.54
C GLU A 55 -5.56 -16.00 14.18
N HIS A 56 -4.39 -15.86 13.55
CA HIS A 56 -4.08 -16.50 12.28
C HIS A 56 -3.35 -17.82 12.52
N GLU A 57 -3.60 -18.79 11.65
CA GLU A 57 -2.84 -20.04 11.64
C GLU A 57 -1.33 -19.75 11.49
N GLU A 58 -0.50 -20.52 12.21
CA GLU A 58 0.97 -20.38 12.15
C GLU A 58 1.49 -20.45 10.70
N ARG A 59 0.88 -21.31 9.88
CA ARG A 59 1.18 -21.43 8.45
C ARG A 59 1.01 -20.11 7.72
N LEU A 60 -0.13 -19.44 7.88
CA LEU A 60 -0.40 -18.15 7.24
C LEU A 60 0.61 -17.10 7.71
N MET A 61 0.92 -17.05 9.01
CA MET A 61 1.92 -16.12 9.54
C MET A 61 3.32 -16.37 8.99
N ASN A 62 3.68 -17.63 8.73
CA ASN A 62 4.95 -17.98 8.08
C ASN A 62 4.95 -17.57 6.59
N GLU A 63 3.85 -17.82 5.86
CA GLU A 63 3.70 -17.36 4.47
C GLU A 63 3.79 -15.82 4.35
N LEU A 64 3.14 -15.10 5.27
CA LEU A 64 3.23 -13.64 5.38
C LEU A 64 4.65 -13.17 5.70
N THR A 65 5.38 -13.92 6.54
CA THR A 65 6.79 -13.65 6.85
C THR A 65 7.67 -13.78 5.62
N ASP A 66 7.46 -14.83 4.81
CA ASP A 66 8.19 -15.05 3.57
C ASP A 66 7.91 -13.94 2.55
N ILE A 67 6.68 -13.43 2.48
CA ILE A 67 6.31 -12.29 1.63
C ILE A 67 7.06 -11.02 2.07
N LEU A 68 7.19 -10.76 3.37
CA LEU A 68 7.96 -9.61 3.86
C LEU A 68 9.44 -9.72 3.46
N LEU A 69 10.06 -10.89 3.62
CA LEU A 69 11.45 -11.13 3.19
C LEU A 69 11.62 -10.95 1.68
N PHE A 70 10.69 -11.49 0.89
CA PHE A 70 10.68 -11.33 -0.55
C PHE A 70 10.58 -9.87 -0.96
N LEU A 71 9.62 -9.14 -0.39
CA LEU A 71 9.41 -7.72 -0.66
C LEU A 71 10.64 -6.87 -0.26
N LYS A 72 11.23 -7.14 0.90
CA LYS A 72 12.47 -6.50 1.35
C LYS A 72 13.60 -6.72 0.33
N LYS A 73 13.80 -7.97 -0.11
CA LYS A 73 14.82 -8.32 -1.11
C LYS A 73 14.60 -7.59 -2.43
N GLN A 74 13.36 -7.49 -2.90
CA GLN A 74 13.03 -6.78 -4.14
C GLN A 74 13.32 -5.28 -4.04
N LEU A 75 13.03 -4.65 -2.89
CA LEU A 75 13.18 -3.21 -2.70
C LEU A 75 14.58 -2.77 -2.24
N LYS A 76 15.45 -3.71 -1.86
CA LYS A 76 16.77 -3.39 -1.28
C LYS A 76 17.65 -2.66 -2.29
N GLY A 77 18.06 -1.44 -1.94
CA GLY A 77 18.87 -0.58 -2.80
C GLY A 77 18.08 0.13 -3.90
N HIS A 78 16.76 -0.05 -3.96
CA HIS A 78 15.90 0.60 -4.95
C HIS A 78 15.29 1.89 -4.42
N LYS A 79 14.92 2.79 -5.32
CA LYS A 79 14.12 3.96 -4.99
C LYS A 79 12.66 3.60 -5.18
N TYR A 80 11.81 3.96 -4.22
CA TYR A 80 10.37 3.70 -4.30
C TYR A 80 9.55 4.95 -3.98
N LYS A 81 8.28 4.92 -4.37
CA LYS A 81 7.26 5.87 -3.91
C LYS A 81 5.96 5.13 -3.62
N ILE A 82 5.19 5.67 -2.68
CA ILE A 82 3.85 5.18 -2.40
C ILE A 82 2.85 5.87 -3.32
N LEU A 83 2.08 5.06 -4.04
CA LEU A 83 0.99 5.47 -4.91
C LEU A 83 -0.35 5.18 -4.25
N THR A 84 -1.34 6.05 -4.45
CA THR A 84 -2.74 5.70 -4.16
C THR A 84 -3.26 4.68 -5.18
N TYR A 85 -4.38 4.03 -4.87
CA TYR A 85 -5.12 3.19 -5.81
C TYR A 85 -5.30 3.86 -7.20
N CYS A 86 -5.80 5.09 -7.23
CA CYS A 86 -6.03 5.82 -8.49
C CYS A 86 -4.72 6.08 -9.27
N GLN A 87 -3.62 6.33 -8.57
CA GLN A 87 -2.31 6.56 -9.21
C GLN A 87 -1.71 5.25 -9.75
N ALA A 88 -1.91 4.13 -9.03
CA ALA A 88 -1.42 2.82 -9.42
C ALA A 88 -2.29 2.17 -10.52
N TYR A 89 -3.60 2.41 -10.52
CA TYR A 89 -4.58 1.82 -11.45
C TYR A 89 -4.14 1.95 -12.91
N LYS A 90 -3.73 3.16 -13.32
CA LYS A 90 -3.26 3.41 -14.70
C LYS A 90 -2.04 2.59 -15.13
N LYS A 91 -1.27 2.07 -14.17
CA LYS A 91 -0.09 1.24 -14.42
C LYS A 91 -0.39 -0.25 -14.33
N ILE A 92 -1.38 -0.62 -13.50
CA ILE A 92 -1.76 -2.01 -13.25
C ILE A 92 -2.76 -2.49 -14.32
N ALA A 93 -3.75 -1.67 -14.67
CA ALA A 93 -4.85 -2.05 -15.56
C ALA A 93 -4.36 -2.59 -16.91
N ASP A 94 -3.31 -2.00 -17.47
CA ASP A 94 -2.71 -2.42 -18.74
C ASP A 94 -2.01 -3.78 -18.67
N THR A 95 -1.67 -4.28 -17.47
CA THR A 95 -0.84 -5.49 -17.28
C THR A 95 -1.57 -6.64 -16.59
N PHE A 96 -2.36 -6.34 -15.54
CA PHE A 96 -2.94 -7.35 -14.66
C PHE A 96 -4.48 -7.28 -14.62
N GLY A 97 -5.10 -6.39 -15.40
CA GLY A 97 -6.53 -6.10 -15.33
C GLY A 97 -6.89 -5.17 -14.17
N ASP A 98 -8.19 -5.03 -13.89
CA ASP A 98 -8.69 -4.10 -12.88
C ASP A 98 -8.29 -4.55 -11.47
N PRO A 99 -7.50 -3.76 -10.72
CA PRO A 99 -7.23 -4.07 -9.32
C PRO A 99 -8.53 -3.99 -8.50
N PHE A 100 -8.77 -5.01 -7.67
CA PHE A 100 -10.01 -5.10 -6.89
C PHE A 100 -10.03 -4.09 -5.73
N PRO A 101 -11.17 -3.38 -5.52
CA PRO A 101 -11.29 -2.40 -4.45
C PRO A 101 -11.33 -3.06 -3.07
N SER A 102 -11.02 -2.28 -2.02
CA SER A 102 -11.20 -2.71 -0.63
C SER A 102 -12.39 -1.98 -0.03
N GLU A 103 -13.27 -2.73 0.61
CA GLU A 103 -14.38 -2.16 1.40
C GLU A 103 -13.94 -1.76 2.82
N ARG A 104 -12.73 -2.18 3.25
CA ARG A 104 -12.23 -2.02 4.63
C ARG A 104 -11.26 -0.86 4.81
N GLY A 105 -10.71 -0.30 3.73
CA GLY A 105 -9.76 0.79 3.79
C GLY A 105 -9.28 1.31 2.44
N ASP A 106 -8.46 2.35 2.48
CA ASP A 106 -7.82 2.92 1.31
C ASP A 106 -6.62 2.06 0.89
N ILE A 107 -6.46 1.84 -0.42
CA ILE A 107 -5.39 1.01 -0.98
C ILE A 107 -4.23 1.87 -1.45
N TYR A 108 -3.03 1.47 -1.03
CA TYR A 108 -1.77 2.04 -1.46
C TYR A 108 -0.89 0.97 -2.10
N TYR A 109 -0.07 1.39 -3.05
CA TYR A 109 0.86 0.52 -3.76
C TYR A 109 2.29 1.05 -3.65
N ILE A 110 3.24 0.12 -3.55
CA ILE A 110 4.65 0.43 -3.68
C ILE A 110 5.00 0.45 -5.17
N TYR A 111 5.45 1.61 -5.65
CA TYR A 111 6.02 1.75 -6.99
C TYR A 111 7.52 1.79 -6.89
N ASP A 112 8.15 0.76 -7.46
CA ASP A 112 9.59 0.70 -7.64
C ASP A 112 9.97 1.64 -8.80
N ILE A 113 10.65 2.73 -8.46
CA ILE A 113 11.09 3.75 -9.42
C ILE A 113 12.29 3.23 -10.22
N THR A 114 13.13 2.39 -9.60
CA THR A 114 14.31 1.81 -10.25
C THR A 114 13.88 0.91 -11.41
N GLU A 115 12.92 0.02 -11.14
CA GLU A 115 12.43 -0.96 -12.12
C GLU A 115 11.25 -0.43 -12.95
N GLY A 116 10.64 0.68 -12.55
CA GLY A 116 9.49 1.27 -13.24
C GLY A 116 8.19 0.47 -13.09
N VAL A 117 8.10 -0.41 -12.10
CA VAL A 117 6.97 -1.33 -11.90
C VAL A 117 6.19 -1.04 -10.61
N VAL A 118 4.89 -1.37 -10.62
CA VAL A 118 4.09 -1.43 -9.40
C VAL A 118 4.16 -2.83 -8.82
N LEU A 119 4.44 -2.96 -7.53
CA LEU A 119 4.43 -4.24 -6.82
C LEU A 119 2.97 -4.65 -6.55
N TRP A 120 2.31 -5.14 -7.60
CA TRP A 120 0.87 -5.40 -7.63
C TRP A 120 0.41 -6.46 -6.61
N PHE A 121 1.29 -7.40 -6.24
CA PHE A 121 1.02 -8.45 -5.27
C PHE A 121 1.09 -7.97 -3.81
N ALA A 122 1.67 -6.78 -3.56
CA ALA A 122 1.85 -6.21 -2.23
C ALA A 122 1.09 -4.88 -2.04
N PRO A 123 -0.23 -4.82 -2.30
CA PRO A 123 -1.02 -3.66 -1.94
C PRO A 123 -1.14 -3.56 -0.41
N VAL A 124 -1.09 -2.34 0.09
CA VAL A 124 -1.27 -2.03 1.51
C VAL A 124 -2.64 -1.39 1.71
N VAL A 125 -3.48 -2.03 2.52
CA VAL A 125 -4.80 -1.50 2.89
C VAL A 125 -4.70 -0.82 4.24
N VAL A 126 -5.07 0.46 4.28
CA VAL A 126 -5.07 1.28 5.50
C VAL A 126 -6.50 1.65 5.86
N ASN A 127 -6.92 1.32 7.07
CA ASN A 127 -8.27 1.62 7.53
C ASN A 127 -8.45 3.12 7.91
N ARG A 128 -9.66 3.51 8.30
CA ARG A 128 -9.99 4.89 8.69
C ARG A 128 -9.25 5.40 9.94
N ASN A 129 -8.70 4.49 10.75
CA ASN A 129 -7.89 4.83 11.92
C ASN A 129 -6.39 5.01 11.57
N ASN A 130 -6.03 4.93 10.28
CA ASN A 130 -4.65 4.91 9.81
C ASN A 130 -3.86 3.65 10.23
N GLU A 131 -4.54 2.52 10.42
CA GLU A 131 -3.91 1.25 10.75
C GLU A 131 -3.77 0.38 9.48
N ILE A 132 -2.64 -0.29 9.31
CA ILE A 132 -2.46 -1.25 8.22
C ILE A 132 -3.19 -2.54 8.57
N ILE A 133 -4.16 -2.93 7.75
CA ILE A 133 -4.98 -4.13 7.95
C ILE A 133 -4.72 -5.21 6.89
N SER A 134 -3.88 -4.92 5.90
CA SER A 134 -3.40 -5.85 4.88
C SER A 134 -2.17 -5.27 4.19
N PHE A 135 -1.23 -6.11 3.77
CA PHE A 135 -0.05 -5.71 2.98
C PHE A 135 0.21 -6.60 1.75
N THR A 136 -0.67 -7.57 1.49
CA THR A 136 -0.54 -8.51 0.39
C THR A 136 -1.90 -9.02 -0.05
N ILE A 137 -1.93 -9.56 -1.25
CA ILE A 137 -3.05 -10.38 -1.74
C ILE A 137 -2.68 -11.86 -1.70
N GLY A 138 -3.70 -12.70 -1.68
CA GLY A 138 -3.58 -14.14 -1.79
C GLY A 138 -4.84 -14.71 -2.43
N PHE A 139 -5.01 -16.02 -2.36
CA PHE A 139 -6.23 -16.68 -2.81
C PHE A 139 -7.16 -16.93 -1.62
N ASN A 140 -8.45 -16.65 -1.80
CA ASN A 140 -9.46 -17.15 -0.88
C ASN A 140 -9.53 -18.69 -0.98
N ASN A 141 -9.45 -19.37 0.17
CA ASN A 141 -9.57 -20.82 0.31
C ASN A 141 -10.82 -21.41 -0.37
N ASP A 142 -11.93 -20.66 -0.42
CA ASP A 142 -13.21 -21.17 -0.92
C ASP A 142 -13.39 -21.04 -2.44
N ARG A 143 -12.85 -19.96 -3.03
CA ARG A 143 -13.19 -19.57 -4.41
C ARG A 143 -12.00 -19.49 -5.36
N GLN A 144 -10.77 -19.61 -4.86
CA GLN A 144 -9.54 -19.35 -5.63
C GLN A 144 -9.57 -17.98 -6.33
N GLU A 145 -10.30 -17.03 -5.76
CA GLU A 145 -10.34 -15.64 -6.19
C GLU A 145 -9.24 -14.88 -5.46
N LEU A 146 -8.57 -13.96 -6.16
CA LEU A 146 -7.61 -13.06 -5.53
C LEU A 146 -8.32 -12.14 -4.56
N CYS A 147 -7.84 -12.08 -3.33
CA CYS A 147 -8.37 -11.21 -2.28
C CYS A 147 -7.25 -10.64 -1.42
N PHE A 148 -7.52 -9.55 -0.71
CA PHE A 148 -6.63 -9.05 0.33
C PHE A 148 -6.54 -10.09 1.45
N ILE A 149 -5.33 -10.36 1.92
CA ILE A 149 -5.15 -11.10 3.18
C ILE A 149 -5.28 -10.07 4.30
N TYR A 150 -6.45 -10.04 4.96
CA TYR A 150 -6.68 -9.16 6.10
C TYR A 150 -6.09 -9.76 7.36
N LEU A 151 -5.50 -8.88 8.20
CA LEU A 151 -4.80 -9.23 9.43
C LEU A 151 -5.69 -9.08 10.67
#